data_AF-A0A2D4JBY4-F1
#
_entry.id   AF-A0A2D4JBY4-F1
#
_cell.length_a   1.000
_cell.length_b   1.000
_cell.length_c   1.000
_cell.angle_alpha   90.00
_cell.angle_beta   90.00
_cell.angle_gamma   90.00
#
_symmetry.space_group_name_H-M   'P 1'
#
loop_
_entity.id
_entity.type
_entity.pdbx_description
1 polymer ?
#
loop_
_entity_poly.entity_id
_entity_poly.type
_entity_poly.pdbx_seq_one_letter_code
_entity_poly.pdbx_strand_id
1 'polypeptide(L)'
;EPDLGVTIDLINPDTYRIDPNVLLDPADEKLLEEEIQAPTSSKRSQQHAKVVPWMRKTEYISTEFNRYGVSNEKPEVKIGVSVKQQFTEEEIYKDRDSQIAAIEKTFEDAQKSISQHYSKPRVTPMEVMPVFPDFKMWINPCAQVIFDSDPAPKDTSGAAALDMMSQAMIRGMMDEEGNQFVAYFLPVDDTMRKRKRDQEEEMDYAPEDVYEYKIARE
;
A
#
# COMPACT_ATOMS: atom_id res chain seq x y z
N GLU A 1 28.66 -51.29 -31.89
CA GLU A 1 29.60 -52.28 -31.31
C GLU A 1 28.84 -53.16 -30.33
N PRO A 2 29.26 -54.41 -30.11
CA PRO A 2 28.51 -55.38 -29.28
C PRO A 2 28.41 -54.98 -27.79
N ASP A 3 29.18 -54.00 -27.33
CA ASP A 3 29.29 -53.51 -25.95
C ASP A 3 28.51 -52.22 -25.68
N LEU A 4 27.66 -51.77 -26.63
CA LEU A 4 26.88 -50.54 -26.51
C LEU A 4 27.72 -49.28 -26.19
N GLY A 5 29.03 -49.30 -26.48
CA GLY A 5 29.95 -48.18 -26.20
C GLY A 5 30.38 -48.06 -24.74
N VAL A 6 30.16 -49.07 -23.91
CA VAL A 6 30.60 -49.09 -22.50
C VAL A 6 31.69 -50.16 -22.32
N THR A 7 32.95 -49.72 -22.25
CA THR A 7 34.10 -50.61 -22.03
C THR A 7 34.22 -51.00 -20.56
N ILE A 8 34.21 -52.30 -20.27
CA ILE A 8 34.37 -52.83 -18.90
C ILE A 8 35.86 -53.02 -18.59
N ASP A 9 36.41 -52.22 -17.68
CA ASP A 9 37.82 -52.26 -17.29
C ASP A 9 38.05 -53.16 -16.07
N LEU A 10 38.55 -54.37 -16.31
CA LEU A 10 38.87 -55.34 -15.25
C LEU A 10 40.34 -55.28 -14.80
N ILE A 11 41.14 -54.35 -15.31
CA ILE A 11 42.59 -54.27 -15.06
C ILE A 11 42.88 -53.31 -13.92
N ASN A 12 42.17 -52.18 -13.86
CA ASN A 12 42.36 -51.20 -12.81
C ASN A 12 41.28 -51.33 -11.71
N PRO A 13 41.64 -51.74 -10.48
CA PRO A 13 40.69 -51.90 -9.38
C PRO A 13 40.12 -50.58 -8.86
N ASP A 14 40.75 -49.44 -9.16
CA ASP A 14 40.28 -48.12 -8.72
C ASP A 14 39.11 -47.58 -9.57
N THR A 15 38.91 -48.08 -10.80
CA THR A 15 37.89 -47.59 -11.74
C THR A 15 36.46 -47.74 -11.21
N TYR A 16 36.19 -48.78 -10.41
CA TYR A 16 34.88 -49.07 -9.82
C TYR A 16 34.85 -48.93 -8.29
N ARG A 17 35.87 -48.29 -7.71
CA ARG A 17 35.96 -48.15 -6.25
C ARG A 17 34.96 -47.10 -5.77
N ILE A 18 33.96 -47.54 -5.02
CA ILE A 18 32.92 -46.66 -4.47
C ILE A 18 33.42 -46.02 -3.18
N ASP A 19 33.47 -44.69 -3.15
CA ASP A 19 33.70 -43.91 -1.93
C ASP A 19 32.35 -43.66 -1.24
N PRO A 20 32.17 -44.05 0.05
CA PRO A 20 30.92 -43.89 0.78
C PRO A 20 30.47 -42.45 1.01
N ASN A 21 31.33 -41.45 0.79
CA ASN A 21 30.97 -40.03 0.94
C ASN A 21 30.50 -39.37 -0.37
N VAL A 22 30.55 -40.08 -1.49
CA VAL A 22 30.12 -39.53 -2.79
C VAL A 22 28.60 -39.58 -2.86
N LEU A 23 27.99 -38.40 -2.95
CA LEU A 23 26.56 -38.26 -3.24
C LEU A 23 26.35 -38.26 -4.75
N LEU A 24 25.20 -38.77 -5.17
CA LEU A 24 24.80 -38.78 -6.58
C LEU A 24 24.57 -37.35 -7.08
N ASP A 25 24.99 -37.05 -8.31
CA ASP A 25 24.67 -35.76 -8.91
C ASP A 25 23.16 -35.67 -9.23
N PRO A 26 22.50 -34.51 -9.04
CA PRO A 26 21.08 -34.37 -9.35
C PRO A 26 20.71 -34.70 -10.80
N ALA A 27 21.63 -34.53 -11.76
CA ALA A 27 21.39 -34.90 -13.16
C ALA A 27 21.36 -36.43 -13.33
N ASP A 28 22.24 -37.15 -12.63
CA ASP A 28 22.27 -38.62 -12.66
C ASP A 28 21.08 -39.20 -11.91
N GLU A 29 20.67 -38.57 -10.80
CA GLU A 29 19.49 -38.97 -10.01
C GLU A 29 18.23 -38.91 -10.88
N LYS A 30 18.13 -37.89 -11.73
CA LYS A 30 17.04 -37.71 -12.67
C LYS A 30 16.95 -38.83 -13.71
N LEU A 31 18.08 -39.43 -14.09
CA LEU A 31 18.13 -40.55 -15.03
C LEU A 31 17.67 -41.88 -14.40
N LEU A 32 17.73 -41.96 -13.06
CA LEU A 32 17.25 -43.12 -12.30
C LEU A 32 15.74 -43.07 -12.03
N GLU A 33 15.10 -41.92 -12.24
CA GLU A 33 13.64 -41.83 -12.17
C GLU A 33 13.02 -42.65 -13.31
N GLU A 34 12.16 -43.62 -12.97
CA GLU A 34 11.29 -44.25 -13.96
C GLU A 34 10.45 -43.16 -14.63
N GLU A 35 10.27 -43.24 -15.96
CA GLU A 35 9.39 -42.32 -16.69
C GLU A 35 7.95 -42.55 -16.24
N ILE A 36 7.59 -41.98 -15.10
CA ILE A 36 6.21 -41.85 -14.67
C ILE A 36 5.61 -40.92 -15.71
N GLN A 37 4.97 -41.49 -16.73
CA GLN A 37 4.13 -40.75 -17.65
C GLN A 37 3.13 -39.99 -16.79
N ALA A 38 3.43 -38.72 -16.52
CA ALA A 38 2.53 -37.85 -15.81
C ALA A 38 1.20 -37.96 -16.55
N PRO A 39 0.09 -38.30 -15.86
CA PRO A 39 -1.18 -38.45 -16.54
C PRO A 39 -1.42 -37.16 -17.32
N THR A 40 -1.97 -37.30 -18.53
CA THR A 40 -2.21 -36.27 -19.55
C THR A 40 -2.94 -35.00 -19.06
N SER A 41 -3.31 -34.97 -17.78
CA SER A 41 -3.74 -33.85 -16.94
C SER A 41 -2.75 -32.68 -16.82
N SER A 42 -1.46 -32.84 -17.14
CA SER A 42 -0.47 -31.74 -17.07
C SER A 42 -0.88 -30.49 -17.90
N LYS A 43 -1.54 -30.68 -19.04
CA LYS A 43 -2.06 -29.55 -19.85
C LYS A 43 -3.30 -28.90 -19.24
N ARG A 44 -4.06 -29.63 -18.40
CA ARG A 44 -5.27 -29.16 -17.73
C ARG A 44 -4.92 -28.30 -16.52
N SER A 45 -3.92 -28.70 -15.73
CA SER A 45 -3.44 -27.95 -14.55
C SER A 45 -2.98 -26.53 -14.91
N GLN A 46 -2.30 -26.37 -16.05
CA GLN A 46 -1.84 -25.06 -16.53
C GLN A 46 -2.98 -24.06 -16.80
N GLN A 47 -4.18 -24.54 -17.10
CA GLN A 47 -5.33 -23.67 -17.36
C GLN A 47 -6.05 -23.24 -16.07
N HIS A 48 -5.90 -23.99 -14.97
CA HIS A 48 -6.55 -23.68 -13.70
C HIS A 48 -5.92 -22.49 -12.96
N ALA A 49 -4.71 -22.08 -13.31
CA ALA A 49 -4.04 -20.90 -12.76
C ALA A 49 -4.32 -19.61 -13.55
N LYS A 50 -5.06 -19.67 -14.66
CA LYS A 50 -5.38 -18.49 -15.46
C LYS A 50 -6.34 -17.60 -14.70
N VAL A 51 -5.92 -16.36 -14.44
CA VAL A 51 -6.78 -15.34 -13.84
C VAL A 51 -7.74 -14.83 -14.91
N VAL A 52 -9.03 -14.98 -14.65
CA VAL A 52 -10.10 -14.58 -15.57
C VAL A 52 -10.91 -13.46 -14.92
N PRO A 53 -11.10 -12.29 -15.56
CA PRO A 53 -11.69 -11.11 -14.91
C PRO A 53 -13.11 -11.30 -14.36
N TRP A 54 -13.87 -12.23 -14.93
CA TRP A 54 -15.25 -12.52 -14.53
C TRP A 54 -15.39 -13.67 -13.52
N MET A 55 -14.28 -14.32 -13.15
CA MET A 55 -14.29 -15.46 -12.24
C MET A 55 -13.54 -15.10 -10.96
N ARG A 56 -14.29 -14.89 -9.86
CA ARG A 56 -13.73 -14.66 -8.53
C ARG A 56 -13.38 -15.98 -7.84
N LYS A 57 -12.41 -15.94 -6.92
CA LYS A 57 -12.12 -17.06 -6.02
C LYS A 57 -13.30 -17.28 -5.07
N THR A 58 -13.60 -18.53 -4.75
CA THR A 58 -14.63 -18.87 -3.77
C THR A 58 -14.19 -18.42 -2.37
N GLU A 59 -15.05 -17.69 -1.67
CA GLU A 59 -14.84 -17.33 -0.27
C GLU A 59 -15.50 -18.38 0.63
N TYR A 60 -14.79 -18.81 1.68
CA TYR A 60 -15.33 -19.71 2.68
C TYR A 60 -15.92 -18.89 3.83
N ILE A 61 -17.09 -19.30 4.32
CA ILE A 61 -17.74 -18.67 5.47
C ILE A 61 -16.92 -19.02 6.72
N SER A 62 -16.19 -18.03 7.26
CA SER A 62 -15.53 -18.12 8.56
C SER A 62 -16.40 -17.48 9.65
N THR A 63 -16.11 -17.80 10.91
CA THR A 63 -16.83 -17.27 12.08
C THR A 63 -16.67 -15.75 12.27
N GLU A 64 -15.86 -15.08 11.44
CA GLU A 64 -15.34 -13.73 11.65
C GLU A 64 -15.76 -12.76 10.54
N PHE A 65 -16.83 -13.09 9.81
CA PHE A 65 -17.27 -12.43 8.57
C PHE A 65 -17.57 -10.92 8.69
N ASN A 66 -17.79 -10.37 9.90
CA ASN A 66 -18.25 -8.99 10.10
C ASN A 66 -17.23 -8.03 10.74
N ARG A 67 -15.92 -8.26 10.60
CA ARG A 67 -14.92 -7.38 11.23
C ARG A 67 -14.71 -6.04 10.52
N TYR A 68 -15.14 -5.90 9.26
CA TYR A 68 -14.96 -4.69 8.46
C TYR A 68 -16.15 -4.46 7.53
N GLY A 69 -17.28 -4.03 8.07
CA GLY A 69 -18.47 -3.66 7.29
C GLY A 69 -19.76 -3.96 8.05
N VAL A 70 -20.49 -2.90 8.40
CA VAL A 70 -21.84 -2.86 8.98
C VAL A 70 -22.21 -4.08 9.84
N SER A 71 -21.86 -3.98 11.12
CA SER A 71 -22.44 -4.82 12.16
C SER A 71 -23.96 -4.72 12.07
N ASN A 72 -24.62 -5.77 11.56
CA ASN A 72 -26.00 -6.02 11.93
C ASN A 72 -25.95 -6.48 13.39
N GLU A 73 -26.04 -5.51 14.30
CA GLU A 73 -25.95 -5.71 15.73
C GLU A 73 -27.14 -6.60 16.12
N LYS A 74 -26.88 -7.89 16.36
CA LYS A 74 -27.84 -8.74 17.05
C LYS A 74 -27.75 -8.36 18.53
N PRO A 75 -28.79 -7.75 19.13
CA PRO A 75 -28.73 -7.24 20.49
C PRO A 75 -28.70 -8.33 21.58
N GLU A 76 -28.68 -9.61 21.21
CA GLU A 76 -29.01 -10.70 22.14
C GLU A 76 -27.80 -11.36 22.83
N VAL A 77 -26.55 -10.93 22.60
CA VAL A 77 -25.35 -11.61 23.17
C VAL A 77 -24.37 -10.66 23.85
N LYS A 78 -24.84 -9.63 24.56
CA LYS A 78 -23.99 -8.82 25.44
C LYS A 78 -24.68 -8.50 26.77
N ILE A 79 -24.77 -9.50 27.63
CA ILE A 79 -25.02 -9.27 29.07
C ILE A 79 -23.83 -9.86 29.83
N GLY A 80 -22.99 -8.99 30.40
CA GLY A 80 -22.06 -9.36 31.48
C GLY A 80 -20.60 -8.94 31.31
N VAL A 81 -20.01 -9.04 30.11
CA VAL A 81 -18.54 -8.86 29.95
C VAL A 81 -18.16 -7.47 29.45
N SER A 82 -18.96 -6.86 28.57
CA SER A 82 -18.66 -5.51 28.02
C SER A 82 -18.80 -4.39 29.06
N VAL A 83 -19.63 -4.60 30.09
CA VAL A 83 -19.95 -3.58 31.09
C VAL A 83 -18.78 -3.39 32.06
N LYS A 84 -18.12 -4.48 32.50
CA LYS A 84 -16.95 -4.37 33.41
C LYS A 84 -15.76 -3.64 32.80
N GLN A 85 -15.62 -3.66 31.47
CA GLN A 85 -14.50 -3.02 30.78
C GLN A 85 -14.72 -1.51 30.56
N GLN A 86 -15.98 -1.08 30.36
CA GLN A 86 -16.33 0.34 30.26
C GLN A 86 -16.26 1.06 31.61
N PHE A 87 -16.68 0.42 32.70
CA PHE A 87 -16.64 1.04 34.03
C PHE A 87 -15.24 1.19 34.62
N THR A 88 -14.21 0.54 34.06
CA THR A 88 -12.84 0.70 34.54
C THR A 88 -12.14 1.94 33.99
N GLU A 89 -12.54 2.52 32.85
CA GLU A 89 -11.85 3.69 32.28
C GLU A 89 -12.32 5.02 32.89
N GLU A 90 -13.61 5.16 33.21
CA GLU A 90 -14.17 6.41 33.73
C GLU A 90 -13.77 6.72 35.18
N GLU A 91 -13.34 5.72 35.97
CA GLU A 91 -12.92 5.94 37.36
C GLU A 91 -11.43 6.31 37.53
N ILE A 92 -10.61 6.25 36.46
CA ILE A 92 -9.14 6.36 36.58
C ILE A 92 -8.68 7.81 36.86
N TYR A 93 -9.50 8.82 36.52
CA TYR A 93 -9.05 10.21 36.49
C TYR A 93 -9.82 11.14 37.45
N LYS A 94 -10.26 10.67 38.61
CA LYS A 94 -10.97 11.52 39.59
C LYS A 94 -10.03 12.41 40.42
N ASP A 95 -8.80 11.98 40.64
CA ASP A 95 -7.81 12.71 41.46
C ASP A 95 -6.82 13.51 40.61
N ARG A 96 -6.37 14.65 41.12
CA ARG A 96 -5.44 15.55 40.43
C ARG A 96 -4.09 14.87 40.20
N ASP A 97 -3.58 14.16 41.19
CA ASP A 97 -2.27 13.49 41.06
C ASP A 97 -2.36 12.33 40.05
N SER A 98 -3.47 11.59 40.03
CA SER A 98 -3.74 10.58 39.01
C SER A 98 -3.85 11.17 37.60
N GLN A 99 -4.44 12.36 37.44
CA GLN A 99 -4.50 13.05 36.15
C GLN A 99 -3.12 13.50 35.68
N ILE A 100 -2.30 14.08 36.57
CA ILE A 100 -0.93 14.50 36.23
C ILE A 100 -0.10 13.28 35.81
N ALA A 101 -0.15 12.20 36.58
CA ALA A 101 0.56 10.96 36.24
C ALA A 101 0.10 10.36 34.91
N ALA A 102 -1.19 10.45 34.58
CA ALA A 102 -1.72 9.99 33.31
C ALA A 102 -1.23 10.84 32.13
N ILE A 103 -1.20 12.17 32.30
CA ILE A 103 -0.65 13.09 31.29
C ILE A 103 0.82 12.76 31.05
N GLU A 104 1.64 12.69 32.09
CA GLU A 104 3.07 12.36 31.99
C GLU A 104 3.30 11.00 31.32
N LYS A 105 2.46 10.01 31.66
CA LYS A 105 2.48 8.70 31.02
C LYS A 105 2.25 8.78 29.51
N THR A 106 1.35 9.64 29.01
CA THR A 106 1.17 9.79 27.55
C THR A 106 2.43 10.30 26.85
N PHE A 107 3.20 11.19 27.47
CA PHE A 107 4.46 11.68 26.91
C PHE A 107 5.55 10.61 26.91
N GLU A 108 5.58 9.74 27.93
CA GLU A 108 6.49 8.59 27.99
C GLU A 108 6.10 7.52 26.96
N ASP A 109 4.82 7.18 26.87
CA ASP A 109 4.29 6.17 25.96
C ASP A 109 4.50 6.57 24.48
N ALA A 110 4.36 7.86 24.15
CA ALA A 110 4.60 8.38 22.80
C ALA A 110 6.08 8.29 22.36
N GLN A 111 7.03 8.17 23.29
CA GLN A 111 8.46 8.00 22.98
C GLN A 111 8.86 6.54 22.74
N LYS A 112 7.97 5.59 23.02
CA LYS A 112 8.26 4.15 22.81
C LYS A 112 8.30 3.82 21.33
N SER A 113 9.19 2.91 20.95
CA SER A 113 9.32 2.47 19.55
C SER A 113 8.04 1.79 19.07
N ILE A 114 7.46 2.30 17.97
CA ILE A 114 6.27 1.72 17.35
C ILE A 114 6.71 0.59 16.41
N SER A 115 6.23 -0.64 16.64
CA SER A 115 6.59 -1.81 15.82
C SER A 115 5.44 -2.30 14.92
N GLN A 116 4.21 -2.19 15.40
CA GLN A 116 3.03 -2.75 14.74
C GLN A 116 1.81 -1.85 14.84
N HIS A 117 0.96 -1.88 13.81
CA HIS A 117 -0.34 -1.22 13.85
C HIS A 117 -1.32 -1.99 14.76
N TYR A 118 -2.08 -1.28 15.60
CA TYR A 118 -2.93 -1.87 16.65
C TYR A 118 -3.92 -2.93 16.14
N SER A 119 -4.58 -2.74 15.00
CA SER A 119 -5.48 -3.74 14.38
C SER A 119 -4.84 -4.63 13.32
N LYS A 120 -3.65 -4.28 12.82
CA LYS A 120 -3.05 -4.92 11.65
C LYS A 120 -1.58 -5.22 11.96
N PRO A 121 -1.29 -6.35 12.65
CA PRO A 121 0.07 -6.65 13.12
C PRO A 121 1.13 -6.75 12.01
N ARG A 122 0.70 -6.94 10.75
CA ARG A 122 1.60 -7.02 9.59
C ARG A 122 2.00 -5.66 9.00
N VAL A 123 1.45 -4.56 9.51
CA VAL A 123 1.79 -3.20 9.07
C VAL A 123 2.81 -2.63 10.02
N THR A 124 3.99 -2.31 9.49
CA THR A 124 5.09 -1.65 10.20
C THR A 124 5.12 -0.15 9.86
N PRO A 125 5.49 0.71 10.82
CA PRO A 125 5.63 2.14 10.54
C PRO A 125 6.86 2.39 9.66
N MET A 126 6.73 3.32 8.71
CA MET A 126 7.80 3.74 7.81
C MET A 126 8.56 4.96 8.36
N GLU A 127 7.82 5.95 8.87
CA GLU A 127 8.36 7.19 9.42
C GLU A 127 7.52 7.64 10.61
N VAL A 128 8.16 8.25 11.61
CA VAL A 128 7.51 8.80 12.81
C VAL A 128 7.79 10.29 12.88
N MET A 129 6.74 11.09 12.70
CA MET A 129 6.83 12.56 12.72
C MET A 129 6.32 13.08 14.08
N PRO A 130 7.17 13.70 14.92
CA PRO A 130 6.73 14.26 16.18
C PRO A 130 5.92 15.56 15.96
N VAL A 131 4.79 15.69 16.65
CA VAL A 131 3.95 16.88 16.60
C VAL A 131 4.41 17.87 17.67
N PHE A 132 5.17 18.88 17.24
CA PHE A 132 5.52 20.01 18.10
C PHE A 132 4.61 21.19 17.82
N PRO A 133 4.19 21.96 18.85
CA PRO A 133 3.53 23.24 18.62
C PRO A 133 4.45 24.16 17.84
N ASP A 134 3.98 24.68 16.71
CA ASP A 134 4.78 25.53 15.83
C ASP A 134 4.79 26.97 16.35
N PHE A 135 5.95 27.44 16.80
CA PHE A 135 6.12 28.81 17.30
C PHE A 135 6.49 29.82 16.22
N LYS A 136 6.66 29.39 14.95
CA LYS A 136 7.15 30.22 13.84
C LYS A 136 6.11 30.40 12.74
N MET A 137 5.40 29.35 12.32
CA MET A 137 4.37 29.47 11.28
C MET A 137 2.97 29.75 11.81
N TRP A 138 2.75 29.77 13.13
CA TRP A 138 1.46 30.11 13.74
C TRP A 138 0.92 31.51 13.36
N ILE A 139 1.79 32.40 12.92
CA ILE A 139 1.39 33.73 12.41
C ILE A 139 0.81 33.67 11.00
N ASN A 140 1.10 32.60 10.24
CA ASN A 140 0.61 32.48 8.88
C ASN A 140 -0.84 32.01 8.93
N PRO A 141 -1.80 32.82 8.46
CA PRO A 141 -3.17 32.35 8.33
C PRO A 141 -3.20 31.17 7.37
N CYS A 142 -3.54 29.99 7.87
CA CYS A 142 -3.76 28.81 7.04
C CYS A 142 -5.23 28.76 6.62
N ALA A 143 -5.48 28.58 5.33
CA ALA A 143 -6.81 28.29 4.81
C ALA A 143 -6.87 26.81 4.45
N GLN A 144 -7.79 26.07 5.07
CA GLN A 144 -8.10 24.72 4.63
C GLN A 144 -9.10 24.81 3.47
N VAL A 145 -8.69 24.34 2.30
CA VAL A 145 -9.53 24.29 1.10
C VAL A 145 -10.00 22.87 0.90
N ILE A 146 -11.30 22.65 0.99
CA ILE A 146 -11.95 21.35 0.78
C ILE A 146 -12.82 21.48 -0.46
N PHE A 147 -12.72 20.51 -1.36
CA PHE A 147 -13.61 20.39 -2.51
C PHE A 147 -14.62 19.28 -2.22
N ASP A 148 -15.91 19.62 -2.21
CA ASP A 148 -17.00 18.63 -2.00
C ASP A 148 -17.19 17.71 -3.23
N SER A 149 -16.75 18.15 -4.40
CA SER A 149 -16.79 17.42 -5.66
C SER A 149 -15.44 17.45 -6.37
N ASP A 150 -15.19 16.49 -7.27
CA ASP A 150 -13.97 16.45 -8.08
C ASP A 150 -13.81 17.76 -8.86
N PRO A 151 -12.73 18.52 -8.65
CA PRO A 151 -12.54 19.81 -9.30
C PRO A 151 -12.08 19.68 -10.76
N ALA A 152 -11.88 18.46 -11.28
CA ALA A 152 -11.57 18.22 -12.68
C ALA A 152 -12.78 18.50 -13.60
N PRO A 153 -12.56 18.88 -14.87
CA PRO A 153 -13.64 19.11 -15.82
C PRO A 153 -14.44 17.81 -16.04
N LYS A 154 -15.77 17.89 -16.03
CA LYS A 154 -16.67 16.73 -16.19
C LYS A 154 -16.45 15.97 -17.52
N ASP A 155 -15.84 16.63 -18.50
CA ASP A 155 -15.56 16.09 -19.83
C ASP A 155 -14.26 15.24 -19.87
N THR A 156 -13.42 15.31 -18.84
CA THR A 156 -12.13 14.60 -18.78
C THR A 156 -12.20 13.53 -17.69
N SER A 157 -12.12 12.25 -18.06
CA SER A 157 -12.19 11.13 -17.11
C SER A 157 -10.88 10.34 -17.02
N GLY A 158 -10.59 9.81 -15.81
CA GLY A 158 -9.50 8.87 -15.57
C GLY A 158 -8.13 9.51 -15.39
N ALA A 159 -7.10 8.92 -16.01
CA ALA A 159 -5.70 9.30 -15.80
C ALA A 159 -5.38 10.74 -16.24
N ALA A 160 -6.07 11.26 -17.27
CA ALA A 160 -5.88 12.62 -17.75
C ALA A 160 -6.36 13.65 -16.72
N ALA A 161 -7.48 13.39 -16.03
CA ALA A 161 -7.98 14.26 -14.96
C ALA A 161 -7.00 14.31 -13.79
N LEU A 162 -6.42 13.17 -13.41
CA LEU A 162 -5.43 13.09 -12.34
C LEU A 162 -4.16 13.88 -12.67
N ASP A 163 -3.68 13.79 -13.92
CA ASP A 163 -2.52 14.55 -14.38
C ASP A 163 -2.80 16.06 -14.36
N MET A 164 -3.98 16.50 -14.86
CA MET A 164 -4.40 17.91 -14.79
C MET A 164 -4.50 18.44 -13.36
N MET A 165 -5.06 17.65 -12.44
CA MET A 165 -5.16 18.02 -11.02
C MET A 165 -3.79 18.11 -10.34
N SER A 166 -2.84 17.24 -10.71
CA SER A 166 -1.49 17.26 -10.16
C SER A 166 -0.71 18.53 -10.52
N GLN A 167 -1.06 19.14 -11.66
CA GLN A 167 -0.44 20.36 -12.18
C GLN A 167 -1.27 21.62 -11.91
N ALA A 168 -2.40 21.49 -11.21
CA ALA A 168 -3.28 22.59 -10.87
C ALA A 168 -2.65 23.49 -9.80
N MET A 169 -2.95 24.78 -9.87
CA MET A 169 -2.44 25.77 -8.91
C MET A 169 -3.56 26.30 -8.03
N ILE A 170 -3.25 26.50 -6.75
CA ILE A 170 -4.14 27.13 -5.79
C ILE A 170 -3.57 28.52 -5.47
N ARG A 171 -4.37 29.56 -5.61
CA ARG A 171 -3.95 30.93 -5.29
C ARG A 171 -5.01 31.66 -4.47
N GLY A 172 -4.56 32.33 -3.41
CA GLY A 172 -5.38 33.30 -2.69
C GLY A 172 -5.61 34.55 -3.53
N MET A 173 -6.87 34.90 -3.74
CA MET A 173 -7.32 36.13 -4.36
C MET A 173 -8.07 36.98 -3.32
N MET A 174 -8.13 38.28 -3.57
CA MET A 174 -8.91 39.21 -2.77
C MET A 174 -9.89 39.90 -3.71
N ASP A 175 -11.18 39.84 -3.38
CA ASP A 175 -12.23 40.55 -4.13
C ASP A 175 -12.15 42.06 -3.87
N GLU A 176 -12.86 42.86 -4.68
CA GLU A 176 -12.91 44.34 -4.55
C GLU A 176 -13.44 44.79 -3.18
N GLU A 177 -14.20 43.93 -2.50
CA GLU A 177 -14.73 44.13 -1.14
C GLU A 177 -13.73 43.74 -0.02
N GLY A 178 -12.53 43.28 -0.37
CA GLY A 178 -11.50 42.87 0.59
C GLY A 178 -11.64 41.44 1.12
N ASN A 179 -12.62 40.69 0.61
CA ASN A 179 -12.83 39.28 0.97
C ASN A 179 -11.74 38.41 0.33
N GLN A 180 -11.01 37.66 1.16
CA GLN A 180 -10.00 36.70 0.69
C GLN A 180 -10.70 35.38 0.32
N PHE A 181 -10.56 34.95 -0.92
CA PHE A 181 -11.04 33.64 -1.39
C PHE A 181 -9.92 32.89 -2.09
N VAL A 182 -10.05 31.57 -2.17
CA VAL A 182 -9.07 30.73 -2.84
C VAL A 182 -9.62 30.33 -4.21
N ALA A 183 -8.84 30.58 -5.26
CA ALA A 183 -9.16 30.18 -6.62
C ALA A 183 -8.34 28.94 -7.01
N TYR A 184 -9.02 27.97 -7.62
CA TYR A 184 -8.41 26.75 -8.18
C TYR A 184 -8.20 26.95 -9.68
N PHE A 185 -6.96 26.78 -10.14
CA PHE A 185 -6.54 27.00 -11.52
C PHE A 185 -6.15 25.68 -12.18
N LEU A 186 -6.84 25.30 -13.25
CA LEU A 186 -6.48 24.14 -14.04
C LEU A 186 -5.67 24.55 -15.28
N PRO A 187 -4.66 23.76 -15.65
CA PRO A 187 -3.93 23.97 -16.90
C PRO A 187 -4.83 23.72 -18.11
N VAL A 188 -4.61 24.49 -19.17
CA VAL A 188 -5.19 24.22 -20.49
C VAL A 188 -4.43 23.06 -21.16
N ASP A 189 -5.04 22.36 -22.12
CA ASP A 189 -4.40 21.25 -22.86
C ASP A 189 -3.02 21.62 -23.46
N ASP A 190 -2.87 22.87 -23.93
CA ASP A 190 -1.58 23.35 -24.45
C ASP A 190 -0.53 23.49 -23.35
N THR A 191 -0.92 23.96 -22.17
CA THR A 191 -0.08 24.04 -20.97
C THR A 191 0.35 22.65 -20.51
N MET A 192 -0.56 21.66 -20.53
CA MET A 192 -0.24 20.26 -20.22
C MET A 192 0.82 19.69 -21.16
N ARG A 193 0.74 20.00 -22.46
CA ARG A 193 1.75 19.55 -23.44
C ARG A 193 3.11 20.16 -23.19
N LYS A 194 3.16 21.47 -22.89
CA LYS A 194 4.42 22.16 -22.54
C LYS A 194 5.02 21.56 -21.27
N ARG A 195 4.20 21.39 -20.22
CA ARG A 195 4.61 20.79 -18.94
C ARG A 195 5.15 19.37 -19.08
N LYS A 196 4.54 18.56 -19.96
CA LYS A 196 5.05 17.22 -20.27
C LYS A 196 6.44 17.26 -20.91
N ARG A 197 6.68 18.17 -21.86
CA ARG A 197 8.00 18.37 -22.46
C ARG A 197 9.02 18.84 -21.41
N ASP A 198 8.65 19.79 -20.57
CA ASP A 198 9.55 20.30 -19.53
C ASP A 198 9.91 19.20 -18.52
N GLN A 199 8.96 18.32 -18.19
CA GLN A 199 9.21 17.13 -17.37
C GLN A 199 10.16 16.12 -18.04
N GLU A 200 10.06 15.94 -19.35
CA GLU A 200 10.99 15.11 -20.14
C GLU A 200 12.40 15.72 -20.19
N GLU A 201 12.50 17.05 -20.16
CA GLU A 201 13.76 17.82 -20.12
C GLU A 201 14.30 18.04 -18.70
N GLU A 202 13.62 17.51 -17.68
CA GLU A 202 13.97 17.64 -16.25
C GLU A 202 14.07 19.11 -15.78
N MET A 203 13.26 19.98 -16.39
CA MET A 203 13.17 21.41 -16.09
C MET A 203 11.81 21.77 -15.49
N ASP A 204 11.80 22.65 -14.48
CA ASP A 204 10.56 23.05 -13.80
C ASP A 204 9.66 23.91 -14.70
N TYR A 205 10.22 24.95 -15.33
CA TYR A 205 9.51 25.82 -16.28
C TYR A 205 10.50 26.35 -17.31
N ALA A 206 10.13 26.32 -18.59
CA ALA A 206 10.91 26.94 -19.65
C ALA A 206 10.75 28.47 -19.59
N PRO A 207 11.85 29.24 -19.56
CA PRO A 207 11.81 30.70 -19.31
C PRO A 207 11.13 31.50 -20.44
N GLU A 208 11.09 30.96 -21.65
CA GLU A 208 10.48 31.61 -22.83
C GLU A 208 9.01 31.24 -23.04
N ASP A 209 8.48 30.28 -22.27
CA ASP A 209 7.14 29.74 -22.48
C ASP A 209 6.10 30.34 -21.53
N VAL A 210 4.97 30.73 -22.10
CA VAL A 210 3.80 31.17 -21.35
C VAL A 210 2.88 29.97 -21.12
N TYR A 211 2.55 29.74 -19.85
CA TYR A 211 1.64 28.69 -19.38
C TYR A 211 0.31 29.32 -19.00
N GLU A 212 -0.75 28.96 -19.72
CA GLU A 212 -2.09 29.47 -19.47
C GLU A 212 -2.85 28.54 -18.53
N TYR A 213 -3.49 29.13 -17.51
CA TYR A 213 -4.32 28.42 -16.56
C TYR A 213 -5.69 29.08 -16.47
N LYS A 214 -6.75 28.27 -16.44
CA LYS A 214 -8.13 28.72 -16.34
C LYS A 214 -8.64 28.47 -14.92
N ILE A 215 -9.35 29.46 -14.39
CA ILE A 215 -10.04 29.29 -13.10
C ILE A 215 -11.16 28.26 -13.27
N ALA A 216 -11.10 27.17 -12.50
CA ALA A 216 -12.27 26.31 -12.31
C ALA A 216 -13.13 26.98 -11.25
N ARG A 217 -14.15 27.68 -11.75
CA ARG A 217 -15.27 28.12 -10.93
C ARG A 217 -16.41 27.15 -11.17
N GLU A 218 -17.00 26.65 -10.09
CA GLU A 218 -18.28 25.97 -10.14
C GLU A 218 -19.39 26.91 -10.61
#